data_AF-A0A8I0JDG0-F1
#
_entry.id   AF-A0A8I0JDG0-F1
#
_cell.length_a   1.000
_cell.length_b   1.000
_cell.length_c   1.000
_cell.angle_alpha   90.00
_cell.angle_beta   90.00
_cell.angle_gamma   90.00
#
_symmetry.space_group_name_H-M   'P 1'
#
loop_
_entity.id
_entity.type
_entity.pdbx_description
1 polymer ?
#
loop_
_entity_poly.entity_id
_entity_poly.type
_entity_poly.pdbx_seq_one_letter_code
_entity_poly.pdbx_strand_id
1 'polypeptide(L)'
;MLLIYCPYCEEERSELEFRGAGDAHIARPTNIADITDEEFEEYFFLRQNPKGLIFERWRHIHGCGRFFNAARDTVSDRFYTTYKAGEPKPDIAAILQSEQDKGAAK
;
A
#
# COMPACT_ATOMS: atom_id res chain seq x y z
N MET A 1 11.30 -12.08 7.14
CA MET A 1 10.16 -11.83 8.05
C MET A 1 10.06 -10.33 8.23
N LEU A 2 9.22 -9.67 7.43
CA LEU A 2 9.03 -8.23 7.46
C LEU A 2 8.25 -7.84 8.73
N LEU A 3 8.53 -6.63 9.22
CA LEU A 3 7.72 -5.95 10.23
C LEU A 3 6.84 -4.92 9.52
N ILE A 4 5.53 -5.02 9.73
CA ILE A 4 4.54 -4.16 9.09
C ILE A 4 3.83 -3.38 10.18
N TYR A 5 3.89 -2.05 10.11
CA TYR A 5 3.14 -1.17 11.01
C TYR A 5 1.67 -1.12 10.59
N CYS A 6 0.76 -1.52 11.49
CA CYS A 6 -0.67 -1.40 11.25
C CYS A 6 -1.17 -0.01 11.70
N PRO A 7 -1.67 0.86 10.80
CA PRO A 7 -2.09 2.22 11.15
C PRO A 7 -3.39 2.29 11.97
N TYR A 8 -4.00 1.15 12.27
CA TYR A 8 -5.19 1.05 13.12
C TYR A 8 -4.90 0.46 14.49
N CYS A 9 -3.98 -0.51 14.58
CA CYS A 9 -3.51 -1.05 15.85
C CYS A 9 -2.36 -0.22 16.44
N GLU A 10 -1.77 0.65 15.63
CA GLU A 10 -0.66 1.55 15.99
C GLU A 10 0.60 0.82 16.48
N GLU A 11 0.86 -0.35 15.90
CA GLU A 11 1.93 -1.27 16.30
C GLU A 11 2.54 -1.98 15.10
N GLU A 12 3.81 -2.38 15.25
CA GLU A 12 4.49 -3.26 14.29
C GLU A 12 4.20 -4.72 14.61
N ARG A 13 3.82 -5.48 13.58
CA ARG A 13 3.56 -6.92 13.67
C ARG A 13 4.28 -7.67 12.57
N SER A 14 4.45 -8.98 12.77
CA SER A 14 5.06 -9.86 11.78
C SER A 14 4.19 -9.94 10.52
N GLU A 15 4.82 -9.98 9.34
CA GLU A 15 4.14 -10.16 8.04
C GLU A 15 3.15 -11.35 8.02
N LEU A 16 3.39 -12.38 8.83
CA LEU A 16 2.55 -13.58 8.93
C LEU A 16 1.14 -13.28 9.47
N GLU A 17 0.95 -12.15 10.15
CA GLU A 17 -0.37 -11.70 10.59
C GLU A 17 -1.18 -11.00 9.49
N PHE A 18 -0.54 -10.73 8.34
CA PHE A 18 -1.13 -9.94 7.28
C PHE A 18 -1.32 -10.73 5.97
N ARG A 19 -2.20 -10.22 5.13
CA ARG A 19 -2.33 -10.64 3.73
C ARG A 19 -2.12 -9.45 2.81
N GLY A 20 -1.20 -9.60 1.86
CA GLY A 20 -1.09 -8.70 0.71
C GLY A 20 -2.34 -8.82 -0.16
N ALA A 21 -2.85 -7.68 -0.62
CA ALA A 21 -4.10 -7.56 -1.36
C ALA A 21 -3.92 -6.80 -2.69
N GLY A 22 -2.69 -6.84 -3.21
CA GLY A 22 -2.30 -6.27 -4.49
C GLY A 22 -2.28 -4.75 -4.51
N ASP A 23 -2.41 -4.20 -5.71
CA ASP A 23 -2.32 -2.77 -6.00
C ASP A 23 -3.34 -1.93 -5.18
N ALA A 24 -2.90 -0.75 -4.76
CA ALA A 24 -3.73 0.21 -4.04
C ALA A 24 -4.36 1.21 -5.01
N HIS A 25 -5.38 1.93 -4.54
CA HIS A 25 -6.02 3.03 -5.27
C HIS A 25 -6.75 2.63 -6.55
N ILE A 26 -7.06 1.35 -6.73
CA ILE A 26 -7.97 0.89 -7.78
C ILE A 26 -9.40 0.96 -7.24
N ALA A 27 -10.13 1.99 -7.65
CA ALA A 27 -11.53 2.17 -7.30
C ALA A 27 -12.42 1.27 -8.16
N ARG A 28 -13.45 0.67 -7.55
CA ARG A 28 -14.51 0.03 -8.31
C ARG A 28 -15.35 1.10 -9.02
N PRO A 29 -15.66 0.95 -10.31
CA PRO A 29 -16.62 1.81 -11.00
C PRO A 29 -17.96 1.87 -10.26
N THR A 30 -18.52 3.05 -10.10
CA THR A 30 -19.78 3.25 -9.37
C THR A 30 -20.97 2.62 -10.08
N ASN A 31 -20.95 2.60 -11.42
CA ASN A 31 -21.87 1.81 -12.23
C ASN A 31 -21.09 0.95 -13.22
N ILE A 32 -20.95 -0.34 -12.90
CA ILE A 32 -20.22 -1.30 -13.73
C ILE A 32 -20.93 -1.60 -15.06
N ALA A 33 -22.24 -1.32 -15.18
CA ALA A 33 -23.03 -1.62 -16.37
C ALA A 33 -22.92 -0.54 -17.46
N ASP A 34 -22.39 0.64 -17.12
CA ASP A 34 -22.32 1.79 -18.02
C ASP A 34 -20.91 2.00 -18.63
N ILE A 35 -19.93 1.19 -18.25
CA ILE A 35 -18.56 1.27 -18.76
C ILE A 35 -18.37 0.37 -19.99
N THR A 36 -17.36 0.65 -20.81
CA THR A 36 -17.04 -0.20 -21.96
C THR A 36 -16.41 -1.53 -21.54
N ASP A 37 -16.38 -2.51 -22.44
CA ASP A 37 -15.71 -3.80 -22.19
C ASP A 37 -14.21 -3.60 -21.91
N GLU A 38 -13.57 -2.64 -22.59
CA GLU A 38 -12.16 -2.29 -22.36
C GLU A 38 -11.94 -1.67 -20.98
N GLU A 39 -12.80 -0.76 -20.53
CA GLU A 39 -12.74 -0.19 -19.18
C GLU A 39 -12.99 -1.26 -18.10
N PHE A 40 -13.90 -2.21 -18.39
CA PHE A 40 -14.14 -3.35 -17.52
C PHE A 40 -12.92 -4.28 -17.46
N GLU A 41 -12.29 -4.58 -18.60
CA GLU A 41 -11.06 -5.37 -18.67
C GLU A 41 -9.95 -4.73 -17.82
N GLU A 42 -9.73 -3.43 -17.98
CA GLU A 42 -8.73 -2.68 -17.23
C GLU A 42 -8.99 -2.78 -15.72
N TYR A 43 -10.24 -2.54 -15.28
CA TYR A 43 -10.61 -2.66 -13.88
C TYR A 43 -10.49 -4.09 -13.34
N PHE A 44 -10.91 -5.09 -14.11
CA PHE A 44 -11.06 -6.45 -13.61
C PHE A 44 -9.73 -7.21 -13.61
N PHE A 45 -8.91 -7.04 -14.65
CA PHE A 45 -7.71 -7.84 -14.87
C PHE A 45 -6.39 -7.07 -14.71
N LEU A 46 -6.33 -5.79 -15.08
CA LEU A 46 -5.05 -5.09 -15.18
C LEU A 46 -4.61 -4.46 -13.85
N ARG A 47 -3.35 -4.67 -13.46
CA ARG A 47 -2.75 -4.12 -12.24
C ARG A 47 -1.35 -3.59 -12.54
N GLN A 48 -0.92 -2.57 -11.80
CA GLN A 48 0.48 -2.14 -11.90
C GLN A 48 1.38 -3.17 -11.22
N ASN A 49 2.51 -3.48 -11.84
CA ASN A 49 3.54 -4.36 -11.29
C ASN A 49 4.93 -3.74 -11.43
N PRO A 50 5.18 -2.58 -10.79
CA PRO A 50 6.45 -1.88 -10.92
C PRO A 50 7.57 -2.64 -10.18
N LYS A 51 8.75 -2.63 -10.78
CA LYS A 51 10.00 -2.97 -10.08
C LYS A 51 10.48 -1.71 -9.35
N GLY A 52 10.46 -1.73 -8.02
CA GLY A 52 10.76 -0.59 -7.16
C GLY A 52 9.53 -0.16 -6.36
N LEU A 53 9.30 1.14 -6.22
CA LEU A 53 8.19 1.67 -5.43
C LEU A 53 6.83 1.19 -5.94
N ILE A 54 6.06 0.54 -5.08
CA ILE A 54 4.65 0.20 -5.27
C ILE A 54 3.80 0.81 -4.15
N PHE A 55 2.57 1.20 -4.48
CA PHE A 55 1.53 1.45 -3.51
C PHE A 55 0.59 0.25 -3.50
N GLU A 56 0.56 -0.47 -2.40
CA GLU A 56 -0.15 -1.76 -2.30
C GLU A 56 -1.06 -1.79 -1.06
N ARG A 57 -1.97 -2.76 -1.02
CA ARG A 57 -2.92 -2.96 0.08
C ARG A 57 -2.52 -4.15 0.94
N TRP A 58 -2.75 -4.02 2.23
CA TRP A 58 -2.56 -5.07 3.21
C TRP A 58 -3.79 -5.19 4.11
N ARG A 59 -4.08 -6.40 4.57
CA ARG A 59 -5.13 -6.68 5.56
C ARG A 59 -4.52 -7.35 6.78
N HIS A 60 -4.78 -6.84 7.97
CA HIS A 60 -4.32 -7.44 9.24
C HIS A 60 -5.24 -8.59 9.66
N ILE A 61 -5.10 -9.75 9.00
CA ILE A 61 -6.04 -10.87 9.12
C ILE A 61 -6.02 -11.56 10.48
N HIS A 62 -4.91 -11.49 11.22
CA HIS A 62 -4.79 -12.03 12.57
C HIS A 62 -4.85 -10.94 13.66
N GLY A 63 -5.34 -9.75 13.31
CA GLY A 63 -5.51 -8.62 14.24
C GLY A 63 -6.81 -7.87 13.98
N CYS A 64 -6.74 -6.57 13.66
CA CYS A 64 -7.94 -5.73 13.53
C CYS A 64 -8.85 -6.07 12.33
N GLY A 65 -8.41 -6.91 11.39
CA GLY A 65 -9.18 -7.33 10.22
C GLY A 65 -9.37 -6.26 9.13
N ARG A 66 -8.84 -5.05 9.34
CA ARG A 66 -8.99 -3.89 8.43
C ARG A 66 -7.98 -3.91 7.29
N PHE A 67 -8.37 -3.33 6.16
CA PHE A 67 -7.47 -3.02 5.05
C PHE A 67 -6.79 -1.67 5.29
N PHE A 68 -5.52 -1.57 4.94
CA PHE A 68 -4.75 -0.34 4.89
C PHE A 68 -3.84 -0.36 3.65
N ASN A 69 -3.21 0.77 3.35
CA ASN A 69 -2.29 0.91 2.24
C ASN A 69 -0.84 0.98 2.73
N ALA A 70 0.10 0.61 1.88
CA ALA A 70 1.52 0.71 2.12
C ALA A 70 2.24 1.26 0.89
N ALA A 71 3.32 2.00 1.12
CA ALA A 71 4.32 2.29 0.11
C ALA A 71 5.54 1.42 0.39
N ARG A 72 5.89 0.52 -0.54
CA ARG A 72 6.98 -0.44 -0.37
C ARG A 72 7.86 -0.48 -1.61
N ASP A 73 9.14 -0.71 -1.43
CA ASP A 73 10.03 -1.08 -2.52
C ASP A 73 9.96 -2.59 -2.78
N THR A 74 9.52 -3.00 -3.97
CA THR A 74 9.37 -4.41 -4.37
C THR A 74 10.69 -5.13 -4.62
N VAL A 75 11.83 -4.41 -4.64
CA VAL A 75 13.16 -4.99 -4.80
C VAL A 75 13.80 -5.28 -3.44
N SER A 76 13.70 -4.33 -2.50
CA SER A 76 14.33 -4.43 -1.18
C SER A 76 13.39 -4.88 -0.06
N ASP A 77 12.09 -4.98 -0.35
CA ASP A 77 11.00 -5.19 0.60
C ASP A 77 10.88 -4.13 1.71
N ARG A 78 11.60 -3.00 1.58
CA ARG A 78 11.52 -1.90 2.53
C ARG A 78 10.15 -1.22 2.44
N PHE A 79 9.43 -1.18 3.56
CA PHE A 79 8.29 -0.29 3.72
C PHE A 79 8.79 1.13 3.98
N TYR A 80 8.30 2.08 3.19
CA TYR A 80 8.52 3.51 3.42
C TYR A 80 7.50 4.07 4.41
N THR A 81 6.24 3.65 4.28
CA THR A 81 5.16 4.07 5.19
C THR A 81 3.93 3.19 5.00
N THR A 82 3.05 3.17 6.00
CA THR A 82 1.69 2.63 5.91
C THR A 82 0.69 3.70 6.32
N TYR A 83 -0.49 3.66 5.73
CA TYR A 83 -1.50 4.70 5.87
C TYR A 83 -2.90 4.11 5.71
N LYS A 84 -3.92 4.79 6.25
CA LYS A 84 -5.27 4.22 6.35
C LYS A 84 -5.90 4.08 4.97
N ALA A 85 -6.79 3.11 4.82
CA ALA A 85 -7.56 2.97 3.60
C ALA A 85 -8.41 4.24 3.36
N GLY A 86 -8.42 4.72 2.11
CA GLY A 86 -9.11 5.95 1.72
C GLY A 86 -8.25 7.21 1.78
N GLU A 87 -7.11 7.18 2.46
CA GLU A 87 -6.14 8.28 2.42
C GLU A 87 -5.40 8.31 1.07
N PRO A 88 -5.03 9.50 0.55
CA PRO A 88 -4.33 9.63 -0.72
C PRO A 88 -2.92 9.02 -0.67
N LYS A 89 -2.32 8.78 -1.85
CA LYS A 89 -0.92 8.36 -1.95
C LYS A 89 -0.01 9.40 -1.27
N PRO A 90 0.80 9.02 -0.26
CA PRO A 90 1.74 9.93 0.36
C PRO A 90 2.87 10.34 -0.58
N ASP A 91 3.42 11.54 -0.39
CA ASP A 91 4.61 11.99 -1.10
C ASP A 91 5.86 11.32 -0.52
N ILE A 92 6.34 10.28 -1.21
CA ILE A 92 7.49 9.50 -0.77
C ILE A 92 8.79 10.30 -0.86
N ALA A 93 8.91 11.24 -1.80
CA ALA A 93 10.12 12.05 -1.93
C ALA A 93 10.31 12.93 -0.69
N ALA A 94 9.23 13.56 -0.23
CA ALA A 94 9.22 14.34 1.00
C ALA A 94 9.56 13.48 2.24
N ILE A 95 9.03 12.27 2.32
CA ILE A 95 9.34 11.33 3.43
C ILE A 95 10.83 10.98 3.44
N LEU A 96 11.38 10.58 2.29
CA LEU A 96 12.79 10.20 2.18
C LEU A 96 13.74 11.34 2.51
N GLN A 97 13.44 12.56 2.06
CA GLN A 97 14.24 13.75 2.41
C GLN A 97 14.27 13.97 3.93
N SER A 98 13.11 13.87 4.58
CA SER A 98 13.01 14.07 6.04
C SER A 98 13.78 13.03 6.86
N GLU A 99 13.91 11.80 6.35
CA GLU A 99 14.72 10.75 6.99
C GLU A 99 16.22 11.00 6.82
N GLN A 100 16.64 11.47 5.64
CA GLN A 100 18.03 11.82 5.36
C GLN A 100 18.49 13.00 6.23
N ASP A 101 17.66 14.03 6.36
CA ASP A 101 17.96 15.21 7.18
C ASP A 101 18.12 14.84 8.67
N LYS A 102 17.32 13.88 9.17
CA LYS A 102 17.46 13.33 10.54
C LYS A 102 18.71 12.48 10.71
N GLY A 103 19.15 11.77 9.67
CA GLY A 103 20.36 10.96 9.67
C GLY A 103 21.65 11.78 9.58
N ALA A 104 21.62 12.91 8.86
CA ALA A 104 22.75 13.83 8.73
C ALA A 104 22.99 14.72 9.96
N ALA A 105 22.00 14.79 10.87
CA ALA A 105 22.09 15.52 12.14
C ALA A 105 22.67 14.67 13.30
N LYS A 106 23.13 13.44 13.03
CA LYS A 106 23.84 12.56 13.97
C LYS A 106 25.32 12.46 13.60
#